data_AF-A0AAE0K202-F1
#
_entry.id   AF-A0AAE0K202-F1
#
_cell.length_a   1.000
_cell.length_b   1.000
_cell.length_c   1.000
_cell.angle_alpha   90.00
_cell.angle_beta   90.00
_cell.angle_gamma   90.00
#
_symmetry.space_group_name_H-M   'P 1'
#
loop_
_entity.id
_entity.type
_entity.pdbx_description
1 polymer ?
#
loop_
_entity_poly.entity_id
_entity_poly.type
_entity_poly.pdbx_seq_one_letter_code
_entity_poly.pdbx_strand_id
1 'polypeptide(L)'
;MKYAKRSFDRVAYERSQACWAAVEAMHRQPENWEQLLRLVGRHFERRADFHKQTVRGTFNILYCLRVRDHGAQHRHSFYKDVILRMPCLGVVHFPDEKILAEATTMQLVRAHCPDIPIPQVYLTGLSDENPTGLGPFILMDHVEHIHTLSVAICDVEKLGEPDDPRDQSVCLDTNVPDEVLTVAWDQVAAHLLQLYTNMEFPCIGCVLPSNLNRSASSSRNSQDLPLPLRFGRPITTNMNTLVDLAGVPAAVLPPPDATYQTSDDWYVALADMHMAHLVFQHNDLVVSRDDCRNKYVARQVFRRLATEGKLSTFGFADDTWSAQAQTARRNRGPTHQQPRPLARPPYKYGPFHLWCDGLHAGNFLADRQLRINGVIDWEFAYAGPTQFSLDPPWWLLLEPPESWPSDIWEWSSLYEDRLRGWLRSMERAERNAEAAAAAATLRSGGGGEIDDARAVIIMAERMGSRRGLNDSDHHGEPPIRLSRYMRESWETGRFWLNYAARNSWAFDYIYWHFLDEKFFGKRPIDGDGDVEDHWWRSRIELLGRDHFDVMNHLADVKMDEYNEGNINNEWGAQEARRHLAQFMAPV
;
A
#
# COMPACT_ATOMS: atom_id res chain seq x y z
N MET A 1 -0.92 13.04 21.41
CA MET A 1 -2.12 12.18 21.37
C MET A 1 -1.85 10.84 22.03
N LYS A 2 -2.69 10.41 22.97
CA LYS A 2 -2.50 9.14 23.72
C LYS A 2 -2.68 7.89 22.83
N TYR A 3 -3.35 8.02 21.68
CA TYR A 3 -3.74 6.90 20.80
C TYR A 3 -3.29 7.01 19.33
N ALA A 4 -2.65 8.11 18.90
CA ALA A 4 -2.25 8.28 17.50
C ALA A 4 -0.81 7.83 17.22
N LYS A 5 0.10 7.90 18.20
CA LYS A 5 1.50 7.54 17.98
C LYS A 5 1.65 6.02 17.99
N ARG A 6 2.25 5.44 16.95
CA ARG A 6 2.55 4.01 16.85
C ARG A 6 3.25 3.53 18.13
N SER A 7 2.61 2.62 18.87
CA SER A 7 3.18 2.00 20.07
C SER A 7 3.70 0.62 19.70
N PHE A 8 4.98 0.53 19.36
CA PHE A 8 5.62 -0.75 19.05
C PHE A 8 5.75 -1.59 20.31
N ASP A 9 5.75 -2.92 20.15
CA ASP A 9 6.17 -3.81 21.21
C ASP A 9 7.67 -3.56 21.47
N ARG A 10 8.01 -3.00 22.64
CA ARG A 10 9.40 -2.63 22.94
C ARG A 10 10.35 -3.83 22.79
N VAL A 11 9.93 -5.02 23.23
CA VAL A 11 10.76 -6.23 23.17
C VAL A 11 10.96 -6.69 21.73
N ALA A 12 9.89 -6.71 20.93
CA ALA A 12 10.00 -7.06 19.51
C ALA A 12 10.90 -6.06 18.76
N TYR A 13 10.74 -4.77 19.06
CA TYR A 13 11.53 -3.69 18.49
C TYR A 13 13.03 -3.80 18.83
N GLU A 14 13.38 -4.03 20.09
CA GLU A 14 14.77 -4.24 20.53
C GLU A 14 15.38 -5.48 19.86
N ARG A 15 14.61 -6.57 19.73
CA ARG A 15 15.04 -7.78 19.01
C ARG A 15 15.31 -7.48 17.53
N SER A 16 14.40 -6.76 16.86
CA SER A 16 14.57 -6.32 15.47
C SER A 16 15.84 -5.50 15.28
N GLN A 17 16.10 -4.54 16.19
CA GLN A 17 17.33 -3.74 16.18
C GLN A 17 18.58 -4.61 16.36
N ALA A 18 18.56 -5.57 17.28
CA ALA A 18 19.70 -6.47 17.51
C ALA A 18 19.98 -7.36 16.29
N CYS A 19 18.92 -7.91 15.68
CA CYS A 19 19.03 -8.68 14.43
C CYS A 19 19.61 -7.83 13.31
N TRP A 20 19.10 -6.61 13.12
CA TRP A 20 19.64 -5.69 12.12
C TRP A 20 21.12 -5.36 12.38
N ALA A 21 21.52 -5.07 13.62
CA ALA A 21 22.90 -4.74 13.94
C ALA A 21 23.89 -5.87 13.54
N ALA A 22 23.46 -7.13 13.68
CA ALA A 22 24.25 -8.28 13.24
C ALA A 22 24.38 -8.35 11.70
N VAL A 23 23.28 -8.14 10.97
CA VAL A 23 23.27 -8.13 9.49
C VAL A 23 24.05 -6.93 8.96
N GLU A 24 23.92 -5.77 9.58
CA GLU A 24 24.67 -4.56 9.22
C GLU A 24 26.18 -4.77 9.35
N ALA A 25 26.63 -5.51 10.37
CA ALA A 25 28.04 -5.88 10.50
C ALA A 25 28.50 -6.74 9.31
N MET A 26 27.67 -7.66 8.82
CA MET A 26 27.97 -8.45 7.61
C MET A 26 28.07 -7.57 6.35
N HIS A 27 27.20 -6.56 6.23
CA HIS A 27 27.26 -5.59 5.14
C HIS A 27 28.53 -4.72 5.16
N ARG A 28 29.31 -4.72 6.24
CA ARG A 28 30.59 -3.99 6.36
C ARG A 28 31.82 -4.88 6.13
N GLN A 29 31.64 -6.19 5.93
CA GLN A 29 32.74 -7.12 5.69
C GLN A 29 33.29 -6.99 4.26
N PRO A 30 34.61 -6.75 4.08
CA PRO A 30 35.23 -6.63 2.76
C PRO A 30 35.02 -7.85 1.86
N GLU A 31 34.98 -9.05 2.43
CA GLU A 31 34.80 -10.30 1.69
C GLU A 31 33.41 -10.35 1.02
N ASN A 32 32.38 -9.82 1.68
CA ASN A 32 31.04 -9.72 1.11
C ASN A 32 31.01 -8.69 -0.01
N TRP A 33 31.69 -7.55 0.14
CA TRP A 33 31.80 -6.54 -0.91
C TRP A 33 32.43 -7.10 -2.19
N GLU A 34 33.53 -7.85 -2.06
CA GLU A 34 34.18 -8.49 -3.21
C GLU A 34 33.27 -9.51 -3.90
N GLN A 35 32.45 -10.23 -3.13
CA GLN A 35 31.50 -11.19 -3.69
C GLN A 35 30.36 -10.50 -4.44
N LEU A 36 29.81 -9.40 -3.90
CA LEU A 36 28.78 -8.60 -4.58
C LEU A 36 29.32 -7.99 -5.89
N LEU A 37 30.54 -7.44 -5.87
CA LEU A 37 31.19 -6.93 -7.07
C LEU A 37 31.45 -8.05 -8.10
N ARG A 38 31.86 -9.24 -7.65
CA ARG A 38 32.02 -10.42 -8.54
C ARG A 38 30.69 -10.89 -9.11
N LEU A 39 29.60 -10.84 -8.34
CA LEU A 39 28.26 -11.18 -8.82
C LEU A 39 27.84 -10.25 -9.96
N VAL A 40 27.96 -8.94 -9.75
CA VAL A 40 27.60 -7.94 -10.78
C VAL A 40 28.55 -7.98 -11.97
N GLY A 41 29.86 -8.09 -11.72
CA GLY A 41 30.86 -8.18 -12.78
C GLY A 41 30.69 -9.40 -13.67
N ARG A 42 30.33 -10.56 -13.11
CA ARG A 42 30.04 -11.78 -13.88
C ARG A 42 28.83 -11.60 -14.80
N HIS A 43 27.76 -10.96 -14.34
CA HIS A 43 26.57 -10.73 -15.15
C HIS A 43 26.88 -9.89 -16.41
N PHE A 44 27.68 -8.83 -16.25
CA PHE A 44 28.02 -7.92 -17.34
C PHE A 44 29.30 -8.30 -18.09
N GLU A 45 29.95 -9.41 -17.74
CA GLU A 45 31.27 -9.83 -18.25
C GLU A 45 32.31 -8.69 -18.18
N ARG A 46 32.28 -7.91 -17.09
CA ARG A 46 32.99 -6.64 -16.93
C ARG A 46 33.47 -6.44 -15.49
N ARG A 47 34.29 -5.42 -15.25
CA ARG A 47 34.65 -5.00 -13.90
C ARG A 47 33.51 -4.17 -13.29
N ALA A 48 33.13 -4.48 -12.06
CA ALA A 48 32.24 -3.66 -11.24
C ALA A 48 33.02 -3.03 -10.08
N ASP A 49 32.69 -1.80 -9.74
CA ASP A 49 33.23 -1.09 -8.58
C ASP A 49 32.10 -0.32 -7.87
N PHE A 50 32.22 -0.11 -6.56
CA PHE A 50 31.29 0.79 -5.85
C PHE A 50 31.37 2.20 -6.41
N HIS A 51 30.21 2.82 -6.56
CA HIS A 51 30.06 4.14 -7.15
C HIS A 51 28.98 4.91 -6.41
N LYS A 52 29.32 6.04 -5.77
CA LYS A 52 28.46 6.77 -4.82
C LYS A 52 28.29 6.04 -3.49
N GLN A 53 27.68 6.73 -2.53
CA GLN A 53 27.40 6.20 -1.20
C GLN A 53 26.27 5.17 -1.26
N THR A 54 26.40 4.11 -0.47
CA THR A 54 25.33 3.14 -0.22
C THR A 54 24.15 3.86 0.43
N VAL A 55 22.95 3.66 -0.11
CA VAL A 55 21.73 4.25 0.44
C VAL A 55 21.02 3.18 1.26
N ARG A 56 20.69 3.50 2.51
CA ARG A 56 19.89 2.64 3.39
C ARG A 56 18.51 3.27 3.54
N GLY A 57 17.48 2.53 3.18
CA GLY A 57 16.10 2.81 3.58
C GLY A 57 15.67 1.92 4.73
N THR A 58 14.37 1.98 5.06
CA THR A 58 13.76 1.15 6.11
C THR A 58 13.84 -0.35 5.80
N PHE A 59 13.43 -0.75 4.59
CA PHE A 59 13.32 -2.17 4.22
C PHE A 59 14.43 -2.66 3.29
N ASN A 60 15.24 -1.78 2.71
CA ASN A 60 16.25 -2.18 1.73
C ASN A 60 17.54 -1.35 1.85
N ILE A 61 18.65 -1.99 1.50
CA ILE A 61 19.95 -1.38 1.27
C ILE A 61 20.24 -1.38 -0.24
N LEU A 62 20.71 -0.25 -0.76
CA LEU A 62 21.00 -0.03 -2.17
C LEU A 62 22.49 0.23 -2.35
N TYR A 63 23.15 -0.68 -3.05
CA TYR A 63 24.52 -0.49 -3.50
C TYR A 63 24.53 0.12 -4.89
N CYS A 64 24.99 1.36 -4.98
CA CYS A 64 25.26 2.02 -6.24
C CYS A 64 26.61 1.53 -6.77
N LEU A 65 26.61 0.92 -7.97
CA LEU A 65 27.78 0.29 -8.57
C LEU A 65 27.99 0.82 -9.99
N ARG A 66 29.24 0.88 -10.43
CA ARG A 66 29.63 1.20 -11.80
C ARG A 66 30.31 0.02 -12.46
N VAL A 67 29.77 -0.38 -13.60
CA VAL A 67 30.31 -1.44 -14.46
C VAL A 67 31.08 -0.81 -15.61
N ARG A 68 32.30 -1.29 -15.91
CA ARG A 68 33.20 -0.74 -16.93
C ARG A 68 34.11 -1.80 -17.57
N ASP A 69 34.71 -1.46 -18.72
CA ASP A 69 35.70 -2.32 -19.38
C ASP A 69 36.90 -2.64 -18.46
N HIS A 70 37.46 -3.84 -18.63
CA HIS A 70 38.73 -4.22 -17.99
C HIS A 70 39.86 -3.34 -18.55
N GLY A 71 40.37 -2.39 -17.74
CA GLY A 71 41.52 -1.55 -18.11
C GLY A 71 41.21 -0.12 -18.59
N ALA A 72 39.98 0.37 -18.40
CA ALA A 72 39.56 1.69 -18.82
C ALA A 72 40.24 2.86 -18.06
N GLN A 73 41.37 3.35 -18.56
CA GLN A 73 41.95 4.67 -18.23
C GLN A 73 41.68 5.73 -19.32
N HIS A 74 40.90 5.42 -20.36
CA HIS A 74 40.69 6.32 -21.51
C HIS A 74 39.29 6.96 -21.51
N ARG A 75 39.20 8.21 -21.99
CA ARG A 75 38.00 9.08 -22.02
C ARG A 75 36.79 8.55 -22.82
N HIS A 76 36.88 7.35 -23.42
CA HIS A 76 35.85 6.73 -24.25
C HIS A 76 35.49 5.28 -23.85
N SER A 77 35.84 4.84 -22.63
CA SER A 77 35.44 3.51 -22.16
C SER A 77 33.94 3.42 -21.87
N PHE A 78 33.34 2.27 -22.16
CA PHE A 78 31.97 2.00 -21.74
C PHE A 78 31.88 2.02 -20.21
N TYR A 79 30.88 2.70 -19.67
CA TYR A 79 30.46 2.53 -18.29
C TYR A 79 28.94 2.52 -18.18
N LYS A 80 28.45 1.86 -17.14
CA LYS A 80 27.03 1.83 -16.79
C LYS A 80 26.88 1.81 -15.27
N ASP A 81 26.00 2.67 -14.76
CA ASP A 81 25.65 2.70 -13.35
C ASP A 81 24.45 1.79 -13.10
N VAL A 82 24.53 0.97 -12.06
CA VAL A 82 23.51 -0.02 -11.69
C VAL A 82 23.27 0.03 -10.19
N ILE A 83 22.08 -0.41 -9.78
CA ILE A 83 21.69 -0.58 -8.38
C ILE A 83 21.63 -2.07 -8.09
N LEU A 84 22.33 -2.49 -7.04
CA LEU A 84 22.09 -3.77 -6.39
C LEU A 84 21.28 -3.50 -5.12
N ARG A 85 19.99 -3.85 -5.16
CA ARG A 85 19.01 -3.67 -4.10
C ARG A 85 18.84 -4.97 -3.32
N MET A 86 18.90 -4.88 -1.99
CA MET A 86 18.79 -6.04 -1.11
C MET A 86 17.89 -5.70 0.09
N PRO A 87 17.03 -6.61 0.58
CA PRO A 87 16.27 -6.39 1.79
C PRO A 87 17.18 -6.22 3.01
N CYS A 88 16.77 -5.36 3.94
CA CYS A 88 17.37 -5.27 5.27
C CYS A 88 16.95 -6.49 6.10
N LEU A 89 17.72 -7.59 6.02
CA LEU A 89 17.49 -8.77 6.85
C LEU A 89 17.49 -8.38 8.34
N GLY A 90 16.58 -8.95 9.11
CA GLY A 90 16.32 -8.56 10.51
C GLY A 90 15.14 -7.60 10.66
N VAL A 91 14.85 -6.77 9.64
CA VAL A 91 13.66 -5.89 9.57
C VAL A 91 12.59 -6.46 8.63
N VAL A 92 13.02 -7.15 7.56
CA VAL A 92 12.13 -7.78 6.58
C VAL A 92 11.90 -9.25 6.92
N HIS A 93 10.63 -9.66 7.03
CA HIS A 93 10.25 -11.01 7.50
C HIS A 93 9.74 -11.98 6.42
N PHE A 94 9.75 -11.59 5.14
CA PHE A 94 9.48 -12.47 3.99
C PHE A 94 10.37 -12.10 2.78
N PRO A 95 11.71 -12.14 2.92
CA PRO A 95 12.61 -11.46 1.99
C PRO A 95 12.56 -12.02 0.55
N ASP A 96 12.50 -13.35 0.39
CA ASP A 96 12.45 -13.98 -0.93
C ASP A 96 11.12 -13.72 -1.64
N GLU A 97 10.00 -13.90 -0.94
CA GLU A 97 8.66 -13.61 -1.47
C GLU A 97 8.54 -12.12 -1.87
N LYS A 98 9.03 -11.22 -1.02
CA LYS A 98 9.05 -9.77 -1.28
C LYS A 98 9.83 -9.43 -2.55
N ILE A 99 11.06 -9.93 -2.68
CA ILE A 99 11.93 -9.60 -3.82
C ILE A 99 11.40 -10.17 -5.13
N LEU A 100 10.86 -11.39 -5.11
CA LEU A 100 10.21 -11.98 -6.29
C LEU A 100 8.98 -11.18 -6.71
N ALA A 101 8.12 -10.80 -5.76
CA ALA A 101 6.91 -10.02 -6.05
C ALA A 101 7.26 -8.63 -6.60
N GLU A 102 8.24 -7.95 -5.99
CA GLU A 102 8.71 -6.63 -6.44
C GLU A 102 9.27 -6.68 -7.86
N ALA A 103 10.23 -7.59 -8.13
CA ALA A 103 10.85 -7.70 -9.45
C ALA A 103 9.85 -8.09 -10.55
N THR A 104 8.91 -8.99 -10.22
CA THR A 104 7.85 -9.40 -11.16
C THR A 104 6.89 -8.26 -11.46
N THR A 105 6.51 -7.50 -10.43
CA THR A 105 5.66 -6.31 -10.59
C THR A 105 6.34 -5.27 -11.47
N MET A 106 7.61 -4.96 -11.23
CA MET A 106 8.38 -4.03 -12.08
C MET A 106 8.36 -4.46 -13.55
N GLN A 107 8.61 -5.74 -13.83
CA GLN A 107 8.61 -6.26 -15.20
C GLN A 107 7.22 -6.18 -15.85
N LEU A 108 6.15 -6.47 -15.11
CA LEU A 108 4.77 -6.37 -15.60
C LEU A 108 4.37 -4.92 -15.88
N VAL A 109 4.63 -4.00 -14.95
CA VAL A 109 4.35 -2.57 -15.13
C VAL A 109 5.13 -2.04 -16.33
N ARG A 110 6.41 -2.39 -16.48
CA ARG A 110 7.21 -2.00 -17.64
C ARG A 110 6.64 -2.52 -18.97
N ALA A 111 6.05 -3.72 -18.98
CA ALA A 111 5.49 -4.33 -20.17
C ALA A 111 4.11 -3.78 -20.55
N HIS A 112 3.27 -3.46 -19.56
CA HIS A 112 1.87 -3.08 -19.77
C HIS A 112 1.58 -1.59 -19.59
N CYS A 113 2.49 -0.83 -18.98
CA CYS A 113 2.34 0.61 -18.69
C CYS A 113 3.51 1.40 -19.28
N PRO A 114 3.52 1.65 -20.61
CA PRO A 114 4.67 2.22 -21.32
C PRO A 114 5.01 3.67 -20.93
N ASP A 115 4.06 4.40 -20.33
CA ASP A 115 4.29 5.78 -19.90
C ASP A 115 4.90 5.86 -18.50
N ILE A 116 4.99 4.73 -17.78
CA ILE A 116 5.62 4.66 -16.46
C ILE A 116 7.09 4.25 -16.64
N PRO A 117 8.06 5.14 -16.32
CA PRO A 117 9.47 4.84 -16.50
C PRO A 117 9.99 3.87 -15.44
N ILE A 118 9.90 2.57 -15.69
CA ILE A 118 10.41 1.54 -14.78
C ILE A 118 11.88 1.21 -15.11
N PRO A 119 12.83 1.22 -14.14
CA PRO A 119 14.19 0.78 -14.36
C PRO A 119 14.25 -0.67 -14.89
N GLN A 120 15.19 -0.96 -15.79
CA GLN A 120 15.35 -2.33 -16.28
C GLN A 120 15.91 -3.23 -15.17
N VAL A 121 15.24 -4.35 -14.91
CA VAL A 121 15.75 -5.42 -14.04
C VAL A 121 16.64 -6.35 -14.86
N TYR A 122 17.88 -6.53 -14.41
CA TYR A 122 18.89 -7.39 -15.03
C TYR A 122 18.91 -8.80 -14.47
N LEU A 123 18.88 -8.89 -13.15
CA LEU A 123 19.01 -10.14 -12.42
C LEU A 123 18.26 -10.03 -11.10
N THR A 124 17.61 -11.11 -10.73
CA THR A 124 17.02 -11.31 -9.40
C THR A 124 17.60 -12.61 -8.86
N GLY A 125 17.98 -12.63 -7.58
CA GLY A 125 18.46 -13.84 -6.93
C GLY A 125 17.82 -14.03 -5.57
N LEU A 126 17.56 -15.29 -5.21
CA LEU A 126 17.03 -15.70 -3.91
C LEU A 126 18.13 -15.77 -2.83
N SER A 127 17.71 -15.91 -1.58
CA SER A 127 18.62 -15.97 -0.43
C SER A 127 19.67 -17.07 -0.56
N ASP A 128 19.29 -18.26 -1.02
CA ASP A 128 20.17 -19.41 -1.22
C ASP A 128 21.11 -19.26 -2.43
N GLU A 129 20.74 -18.43 -3.40
CA GLU A 129 21.55 -18.08 -4.57
C GLU A 129 22.58 -16.99 -4.28
N ASN A 130 22.46 -16.28 -3.15
CA ASN A 130 23.40 -15.25 -2.74
C ASN A 130 24.52 -15.81 -1.83
N PRO A 131 25.76 -15.94 -2.32
CA PRO A 131 26.84 -16.57 -1.56
C PRO A 131 27.31 -15.77 -0.34
N THR A 132 26.89 -14.50 -0.21
CA THR A 132 27.23 -13.65 0.94
C THR A 132 26.38 -13.93 2.17
N GLY A 133 25.26 -14.64 2.03
CA GLY A 133 24.27 -14.82 3.10
C GLY A 133 23.50 -13.54 3.45
N LEU A 134 23.66 -12.45 2.69
CA LEU A 134 22.96 -11.17 2.89
C LEU A 134 21.51 -11.17 2.35
N GLY A 135 20.98 -12.33 1.95
CA GLY A 135 19.60 -12.48 1.47
C GLY A 135 19.42 -12.28 -0.03
N PRO A 136 18.18 -12.17 -0.50
CA PRO A 136 17.87 -12.04 -1.92
C PRO A 136 18.22 -10.65 -2.44
N PHE A 137 18.23 -10.47 -3.77
CA PHE A 137 18.60 -9.20 -4.38
C PHE A 137 17.92 -8.94 -5.73
N ILE A 138 17.88 -7.67 -6.11
CA ILE A 138 17.53 -7.20 -7.46
C ILE A 138 18.69 -6.36 -7.98
N LEU A 139 19.23 -6.73 -9.13
CA LEU A 139 20.16 -5.92 -9.91
C LEU A 139 19.38 -5.20 -11.00
N MET A 140 19.40 -3.87 -11.01
CA MET A 140 18.63 -3.05 -11.94
C MET A 140 19.39 -1.80 -12.39
N ASP A 141 18.82 -1.05 -13.33
CA ASP A 141 19.34 0.26 -13.74
C ASP A 141 19.41 1.25 -12.56
N HIS A 142 20.48 2.03 -12.53
CA HIS A 142 20.47 3.29 -11.79
C HIS A 142 19.82 4.37 -12.67
N VAL A 143 18.68 4.90 -12.23
CA VAL A 143 18.03 6.04 -12.89
C VAL A 143 18.69 7.34 -12.42
N GLU A 144 19.24 8.12 -13.34
CA GLU A 144 19.77 9.44 -13.05
C GLU A 144 18.63 10.40 -12.71
N HIS A 145 18.69 11.03 -11.54
CA HIS A 145 17.67 11.95 -11.05
C HIS A 145 18.30 13.00 -10.13
N ILE A 146 17.52 14.03 -9.78
CA ILE A 146 17.98 15.10 -8.89
C ILE A 146 17.38 14.91 -7.50
N HIS A 147 16.05 14.72 -7.44
CA HIS A 147 15.31 14.50 -6.20
C HIS A 147 14.23 13.44 -6.42
N THR A 148 13.76 12.82 -5.34
CA THR A 148 12.43 12.20 -5.34
C THR A 148 11.37 13.30 -5.31
N LEU A 149 10.15 13.03 -5.76
CA LEU A 149 9.08 14.03 -5.67
C LEU A 149 8.81 14.45 -4.22
N SER A 150 8.86 13.52 -3.25
CA SER A 150 8.71 13.87 -1.84
C SER A 150 9.73 14.91 -1.38
N VAL A 151 11.01 14.74 -1.71
CA VAL A 151 12.07 15.71 -1.36
C VAL A 151 11.86 17.04 -2.07
N ALA A 152 11.38 17.03 -3.32
CA ALA A 152 11.18 18.24 -4.10
C ALA A 152 10.05 19.14 -3.59
N ILE A 153 9.09 18.60 -2.82
CA ILE A 153 7.90 19.32 -2.34
C ILE A 153 7.74 19.30 -0.81
N CYS A 154 8.73 18.77 -0.09
CA CYS A 154 8.70 18.73 1.38
C CYS A 154 9.05 20.07 2.02
N ASP A 155 8.64 20.20 3.28
CA ASP A 155 9.08 21.27 4.17
C ASP A 155 10.53 21.02 4.59
N VAL A 156 11.46 21.67 3.89
CA VAL A 156 12.90 21.50 4.12
C VAL A 156 13.36 21.96 5.52
N GLU A 157 12.61 22.84 6.18
CA GLU A 157 12.93 23.29 7.54
C GLU A 157 12.64 22.21 8.59
N LYS A 158 11.78 21.25 8.25
CA LYS A 158 11.44 20.10 9.09
C LYS A 158 12.23 18.83 8.76
N LEU A 159 13.13 18.89 7.77
CA LEU A 159 14.09 17.82 7.52
C LEU A 159 15.18 17.83 8.60
N GLY A 160 14.97 17.06 9.66
CA GLY A 160 16.03 16.69 10.61
C GLY A 160 16.80 15.45 10.14
N GLU A 161 18.01 15.23 10.66
CA GLU A 161 18.61 13.89 10.70
C GLU A 161 17.92 13.12 11.84
N PRO A 162 17.07 12.12 11.56
CA PRO A 162 16.44 11.37 12.63
C PRO A 162 17.47 10.43 13.28
N ASP A 163 17.31 10.18 14.58
CA ASP A 163 18.13 9.19 15.30
C ASP A 163 17.91 7.76 14.74
N ASP A 164 16.72 7.47 14.21
CA ASP A 164 16.39 6.24 13.50
C ASP A 164 15.90 6.55 12.06
N PRO A 165 16.50 5.95 11.01
CA PRO A 165 16.01 6.09 9.64
C PRO A 165 14.53 5.70 9.43
N ARG A 166 13.95 4.89 10.33
CA ARG A 166 12.53 4.52 10.34
C ARG A 166 11.60 5.65 10.78
N ASP A 167 12.14 6.66 11.45
CA ASP A 167 11.41 7.81 11.99
C ASP A 167 11.61 9.07 11.13
N GLN A 168 12.07 8.92 9.88
CA GLN A 168 12.22 10.06 8.98
C GLN A 168 10.85 10.60 8.58
N SER A 169 10.38 11.62 9.31
CA SER A 169 9.18 12.37 8.96
C SER A 169 9.50 13.32 7.81
N VAL A 170 8.70 13.22 6.75
CA VAL A 170 8.75 14.15 5.62
C VAL A 170 7.33 14.65 5.46
N CYS A 171 7.06 15.89 5.84
CA CYS A 171 5.77 16.52 5.62
C CYS A 171 5.79 17.44 4.40
N LEU A 172 4.65 17.56 3.74
CA LEU A 172 4.46 18.53 2.66
C LEU A 172 4.72 19.95 3.16
N ASP A 173 5.45 20.77 2.38
CA ASP A 173 5.50 22.21 2.64
C ASP A 173 4.11 22.80 2.43
N THR A 174 3.49 23.31 3.49
CA THR A 174 2.16 23.92 3.41
C THR A 174 2.11 25.16 2.52
N ASN A 175 3.26 25.78 2.22
CA ASN A 175 3.40 26.93 1.36
C ASN A 175 3.82 26.58 -0.08
N VAL A 176 3.96 25.30 -0.41
CA VAL A 176 4.29 24.87 -1.78
C VAL A 176 3.26 25.45 -2.76
N PRO A 177 3.70 26.13 -3.85
CA PRO A 177 2.77 26.68 -4.83
C PRO A 177 1.94 25.60 -5.52
N ASP A 178 0.66 25.88 -5.75
CA ASP A 178 -0.26 24.94 -6.40
C ASP A 178 0.20 24.57 -7.83
N GLU A 179 0.93 25.46 -8.51
CA GLU A 179 1.51 25.18 -9.83
C GLU A 179 2.58 24.08 -9.76
N VAL A 180 3.39 24.08 -8.72
CA VAL A 180 4.43 23.06 -8.48
C VAL A 180 3.78 21.70 -8.22
N LEU A 181 2.78 21.67 -7.34
CA LEU A 181 2.00 20.46 -7.09
C LEU A 181 1.28 19.96 -8.34
N THR A 182 0.74 20.86 -9.15
CA THR A 182 0.06 20.50 -10.39
C THR A 182 1.01 19.79 -11.37
N VAL A 183 2.24 20.29 -11.53
CA VAL A 183 3.25 19.64 -12.41
C VAL A 183 3.59 18.23 -11.93
N ALA A 184 3.76 18.05 -10.62
CA ALA A 184 4.04 16.74 -10.04
C ALA A 184 2.84 15.79 -10.18
N TRP A 185 1.65 16.23 -9.73
CA TRP A 185 0.46 15.39 -9.64
C TRP A 185 -0.18 15.08 -10.98
N ASP A 186 -0.01 15.90 -12.02
CA ASP A 186 -0.51 15.57 -13.36
C ASP A 186 0.14 14.30 -13.93
N GLN A 187 1.47 14.15 -13.75
CA GLN A 187 2.21 12.98 -14.21
C GLN A 187 1.86 11.74 -13.37
N VAL A 188 1.86 11.90 -12.03
CA VAL A 188 1.51 10.82 -11.11
C VAL A 188 0.08 10.33 -11.35
N ALA A 189 -0.90 11.23 -11.52
CA ALA A 189 -2.28 10.86 -11.79
C ALA A 189 -2.42 10.09 -13.11
N ALA A 190 -1.69 10.49 -14.15
CA ALA A 190 -1.64 9.75 -15.41
C ALA A 190 -1.04 8.34 -15.23
N HIS A 191 0.02 8.20 -14.43
CA HIS A 191 0.62 6.90 -14.12
C HIS A 191 -0.36 6.00 -13.34
N LEU A 192 -1.02 6.51 -12.30
CA LEU A 192 -2.01 5.74 -11.54
C LEU A 192 -3.22 5.32 -12.38
N LEU A 193 -3.68 6.21 -13.28
CA LEU A 193 -4.74 5.86 -14.23
C LEU A 193 -4.31 4.75 -15.19
N GLN A 194 -3.05 4.78 -15.67
CA GLN A 194 -2.51 3.73 -16.53
C GLN A 194 -2.38 2.39 -15.79
N LEU A 195 -1.89 2.39 -14.55
CA LEU A 195 -1.86 1.18 -13.71
C LEU A 195 -3.26 0.59 -13.55
N TYR A 196 -4.24 1.42 -13.19
CA TYR A 196 -5.62 0.99 -13.03
C TYR A 196 -6.18 0.35 -14.32
N THR A 197 -5.93 0.98 -15.47
CA THR A 197 -6.48 0.55 -16.76
C THR A 197 -5.81 -0.71 -17.30
N ASN A 198 -4.51 -0.90 -17.06
CA ASN A 198 -3.71 -1.92 -17.76
C ASN A 198 -3.30 -3.11 -16.88
N MET A 199 -3.48 -3.03 -15.56
CA MET A 199 -3.04 -4.06 -14.61
C MET A 199 -4.23 -4.74 -13.92
N GLU A 200 -4.89 -5.64 -14.64
CA GLU A 200 -6.01 -6.44 -14.15
C GLU A 200 -5.59 -7.88 -13.83
N PHE A 201 -6.15 -8.43 -12.75
CA PHE A 201 -5.81 -9.75 -12.23
C PHE A 201 -7.06 -10.56 -11.87
N PRO A 202 -6.99 -11.90 -12.00
CA PRO A 202 -8.14 -12.79 -11.77
C PRO A 202 -8.41 -13.06 -10.28
N CYS A 203 -7.45 -12.81 -9.40
CA CYS A 203 -7.59 -13.01 -7.95
C CYS A 203 -6.69 -12.04 -7.19
N ILE A 204 -6.98 -11.86 -5.90
CA ILE A 204 -6.15 -11.08 -4.97
C ILE A 204 -4.96 -11.93 -4.52
N GLY A 205 -3.76 -11.38 -4.67
CA GLY A 205 -2.49 -12.06 -4.36
C GLY A 205 -1.28 -11.33 -4.94
N CYS A 206 -0.09 -11.66 -4.45
CA CYS A 206 1.16 -11.22 -5.09
C CYS A 206 1.38 -12.01 -6.37
N VAL A 207 1.83 -11.32 -7.42
CA VAL A 207 2.15 -11.94 -8.70
C VAL A 207 3.60 -12.42 -8.67
N LEU A 208 3.78 -13.71 -8.95
CA LEU A 208 5.06 -14.40 -8.85
C LEU A 208 5.38 -15.12 -10.17
N PRO A 209 6.66 -15.34 -10.49
CA PRO A 209 7.03 -16.16 -11.63
C PRO A 209 6.68 -17.63 -11.35
N SER A 210 6.14 -18.35 -12.35
CA SER A 210 5.79 -19.77 -12.16
C SER A 210 7.00 -20.68 -12.03
N ASN A 211 8.10 -20.35 -12.72
CA ASN A 211 9.34 -21.13 -12.68
C ASN A 211 10.35 -20.47 -11.73
N LEU A 212 10.42 -20.99 -10.50
CA LEU A 212 11.46 -20.62 -9.52
C LEU A 212 12.85 -21.10 -9.94
N ASN A 213 12.95 -22.07 -10.85
CA ASN A 213 14.21 -22.61 -11.36
C ASN A 213 14.89 -21.70 -12.40
N ARG A 214 15.02 -20.40 -12.13
CA ARG A 214 16.05 -19.60 -12.79
C ARG A 214 17.34 -19.69 -11.98
N SER A 215 17.94 -20.88 -11.99
CA SER A 215 19.41 -20.93 -11.94
C SER A 215 19.92 -19.90 -12.93
N ALA A 216 20.87 -19.06 -12.51
CA ALA A 216 21.48 -17.92 -13.19
C ALA A 216 22.10 -18.23 -14.59
N SER A 217 21.34 -18.84 -15.47
CA SER A 217 21.78 -19.48 -16.70
C SER A 217 20.66 -19.34 -17.74
N SER A 218 20.88 -18.40 -18.66
CA SER A 218 20.60 -18.50 -20.11
C SER A 218 19.51 -17.67 -20.80
N SER A 219 18.69 -16.85 -20.13
CA SER A 219 18.00 -15.78 -20.89
C SER A 219 18.85 -14.51 -20.90
N ARG A 220 19.64 -14.35 -21.96
CA ARG A 220 20.33 -13.09 -22.30
C ARG A 220 19.36 -12.00 -22.76
N ASN A 221 18.07 -12.30 -22.88
CA ASN A 221 17.03 -11.37 -23.28
C ASN A 221 16.10 -11.05 -22.11
N SER A 222 16.44 -9.98 -21.39
CA SER A 222 15.69 -9.38 -20.27
C SER A 222 14.40 -8.65 -20.72
N GLN A 223 13.85 -9.00 -21.89
CA GLN A 223 12.60 -8.46 -22.43
C GLN A 223 11.43 -9.44 -22.36
N ASP A 224 11.69 -10.73 -22.10
CA ASP A 224 10.62 -11.72 -22.02
C ASP A 224 9.96 -11.69 -20.63
N LEU A 225 8.67 -11.36 -20.61
CA LEU A 225 7.84 -11.39 -19.41
C LEU A 225 7.93 -12.77 -18.74
N PRO A 226 7.99 -12.88 -17.40
CA PRO A 226 8.09 -14.15 -16.70
C PRO A 226 6.76 -14.92 -16.82
N LEU A 227 6.51 -15.52 -17.98
CA LEU A 227 5.36 -16.37 -18.23
C LEU A 227 5.74 -17.85 -18.08
N PRO A 228 4.86 -18.69 -17.51
CA PRO A 228 3.58 -18.34 -16.92
C PRO A 228 3.72 -17.62 -15.56
N LEU A 229 2.69 -16.89 -15.13
CA LEU A 229 2.59 -16.28 -13.80
C LEU A 229 1.83 -17.20 -12.84
N ARG A 230 2.17 -17.13 -11.55
CA ARG A 230 1.41 -17.74 -10.46
C ARG A 230 1.07 -16.67 -9.42
N PHE A 231 0.12 -16.98 -8.55
CA PHE A 231 -0.28 -16.09 -7.45
C PHE A 231 0.10 -16.73 -6.11
N GLY A 232 0.59 -15.91 -5.19
CA GLY A 232 0.78 -16.27 -3.79
C GLY A 232 0.09 -15.25 -2.88
N ARG A 233 0.25 -15.41 -1.57
CA ARG A 233 -0.32 -14.47 -0.60
C ARG A 233 0.10 -13.04 -0.89
N PRO A 234 -0.76 -12.05 -0.65
CA PRO A 234 -0.32 -10.67 -0.52
C PRO A 234 0.79 -10.58 0.53
N ILE A 235 1.90 -9.91 0.19
CA ILE A 235 2.96 -9.55 1.12
C ILE A 235 2.79 -8.06 1.40
N THR A 236 2.11 -7.71 2.49
CA THR A 236 1.77 -6.32 2.83
C THR A 236 2.75 -5.72 3.82
N THR A 237 2.86 -4.38 3.84
CA THR A 237 3.63 -3.66 4.86
C THR A 237 3.10 -3.96 6.27
N ASN A 238 1.77 -4.09 6.42
CA ASN A 238 1.13 -4.47 7.68
C ASN A 238 1.58 -5.85 8.14
N MET A 239 1.60 -6.86 7.25
CA MET A 239 2.10 -8.20 7.61
C MET A 239 3.56 -8.16 8.07
N ASN A 240 4.44 -7.42 7.37
CA ASN A 240 5.84 -7.32 7.79
C ASN A 240 5.97 -6.65 9.17
N THR A 241 5.31 -5.51 9.36
CA THR A 241 5.39 -4.75 10.61
C THR A 241 4.75 -5.49 11.79
N LEU A 242 3.70 -6.30 11.57
CA LEU A 242 3.12 -7.12 12.63
C LEU A 242 4.13 -8.17 13.16
N VAL A 243 4.92 -8.79 12.29
CA VAL A 243 5.96 -9.73 12.72
C VAL A 243 7.12 -8.98 13.38
N ASP A 244 7.57 -7.90 12.75
CA ASP A 244 8.77 -7.16 13.15
C ASP A 244 8.58 -6.36 14.46
N LEU A 245 7.47 -5.64 14.57
CA LEU A 245 7.26 -4.58 15.58
C LEU A 245 6.17 -4.93 16.60
N ALA A 246 5.32 -5.93 16.32
CA ALA A 246 4.27 -6.37 17.23
C ALA A 246 4.48 -7.80 17.76
N GLY A 247 5.54 -8.49 17.32
CA GLY A 247 5.84 -9.86 17.76
C GLY A 247 4.83 -10.91 17.28
N VAL A 248 3.98 -10.59 16.30
CA VAL A 248 2.98 -11.52 15.77
C VAL A 248 3.69 -12.70 15.08
N PRO A 249 3.41 -13.96 15.46
CA PRO A 249 4.03 -15.11 14.81
C PRO A 249 3.61 -15.20 13.33
N ALA A 250 4.57 -15.27 12.39
CA ALA A 250 4.28 -15.38 10.96
C ALA A 250 3.35 -16.56 10.60
N ALA A 251 3.28 -17.58 11.47
CA ALA A 251 2.41 -18.75 11.32
C ALA A 251 0.91 -18.45 11.43
N VAL A 252 0.49 -17.32 12.00
CA VAL A 252 -0.94 -16.92 12.08
C VAL A 252 -1.37 -15.97 10.97
N LEU A 253 -0.42 -15.53 10.14
CA LEU A 253 -0.69 -14.75 8.94
C LEU A 253 -1.10 -15.67 7.77
N PRO A 254 -1.67 -15.12 6.66
CA PRO A 254 -2.02 -15.91 5.49
C PRO A 254 -0.87 -16.83 5.02
N PRO A 255 -1.14 -18.10 4.70
CA PRO A 255 -0.09 -19.03 4.23
C PRO A 255 0.43 -18.64 2.83
N PRO A 256 1.65 -19.03 2.43
CA PRO A 256 2.30 -18.56 1.19
C PRO A 256 1.52 -18.74 -0.11
N ASP A 257 0.67 -19.76 -0.18
CA ASP A 257 -0.17 -20.12 -1.33
C ASP A 257 -1.58 -19.51 -1.27
N ALA A 258 -1.91 -18.72 -0.23
CA ALA A 258 -3.21 -18.09 -0.10
C ALA A 258 -3.48 -17.10 -1.24
N THR A 259 -4.67 -17.19 -1.82
CA THR A 259 -5.21 -16.19 -2.75
C THR A 259 -6.68 -15.99 -2.42
N TYR A 260 -7.24 -14.85 -2.81
CA TYR A 260 -8.63 -14.50 -2.48
C TYR A 260 -9.42 -14.23 -3.75
N GLN A 261 -10.63 -14.79 -3.80
CA GLN A 261 -11.50 -14.73 -4.97
C GLN A 261 -12.48 -13.56 -4.91
N THR A 262 -12.64 -12.94 -3.73
CA THR A 262 -13.49 -11.76 -3.55
C THR A 262 -12.83 -10.69 -2.70
N SER A 263 -13.26 -9.44 -2.89
CA SER A 263 -12.90 -8.34 -1.97
C SER A 263 -13.33 -8.65 -0.52
N ASP A 264 -14.47 -9.31 -0.33
CA ASP A 264 -14.99 -9.68 1.00
C ASP A 264 -14.01 -10.63 1.73
N ASP A 265 -13.52 -11.67 1.04
CA ASP A 265 -12.56 -12.63 1.64
C ASP A 265 -11.27 -11.94 2.10
N TRP A 266 -10.80 -10.95 1.34
CA TRP A 266 -9.61 -10.18 1.73
C TRP A 266 -9.87 -9.24 2.90
N TYR A 267 -11.04 -8.58 2.97
CA TYR A 267 -11.41 -7.80 4.15
C TYR A 267 -11.49 -8.66 5.42
N VAL A 268 -11.93 -9.93 5.31
CA VAL A 268 -11.91 -10.87 6.45
C VAL A 268 -10.47 -11.17 6.87
N ALA A 269 -9.57 -11.46 5.93
CA ALA A 269 -8.17 -11.69 6.24
C ALA A 269 -7.49 -10.47 6.91
N LEU A 270 -7.81 -9.26 6.46
CA LEU A 270 -7.38 -8.00 7.09
C LEU A 270 -7.89 -7.87 8.52
N ALA A 271 -9.18 -8.17 8.75
CA ALA A 271 -9.76 -8.14 10.09
C ALA A 271 -9.17 -9.20 11.03
N ASP A 272 -8.87 -10.40 10.52
CA ASP A 272 -8.19 -11.46 11.26
C ASP A 272 -6.77 -11.02 11.67
N MET A 273 -6.05 -10.29 10.81
CA MET A 273 -4.75 -9.70 11.14
C MET A 273 -4.84 -8.64 12.23
N HIS A 274 -5.90 -7.82 12.27
CA HIS A 274 -6.11 -6.88 13.39
C HIS A 274 -6.33 -7.62 14.72
N MET A 275 -7.05 -8.76 14.70
CA MET A 275 -7.20 -9.59 15.89
C MET A 275 -5.88 -10.25 16.30
N ALA A 276 -5.09 -10.74 15.35
CA ALA A 276 -3.75 -11.26 15.64
C ALA A 276 -2.85 -10.20 16.27
N HIS A 277 -2.92 -8.95 15.80
CA HIS A 277 -2.21 -7.82 16.40
C HIS A 277 -2.61 -7.62 17.87
N LEU A 278 -3.91 -7.59 18.15
CA LEU A 278 -4.42 -7.45 19.52
C LEU A 278 -3.91 -8.56 20.44
N VAL A 279 -3.93 -9.81 19.95
CA VAL A 279 -3.60 -10.98 20.76
C VAL A 279 -2.10 -11.08 21.03
N PHE A 280 -1.26 -10.90 20.01
CA PHE A 280 0.18 -11.22 20.12
C PHE A 280 1.09 -10.04 20.43
N GLN A 281 0.64 -8.79 20.29
CA GLN A 281 1.41 -7.69 20.86
C GLN A 281 1.21 -7.70 22.37
N HIS A 282 2.22 -8.17 23.08
CA HIS A 282 2.18 -8.35 24.53
C HIS A 282 2.56 -7.07 25.27
N ASN A 283 3.50 -6.29 24.71
CA ASN A 283 4.01 -5.09 25.35
C ASN A 283 3.41 -3.82 24.73
N ASP A 284 3.15 -2.83 25.58
CA ASP A 284 2.85 -1.44 25.19
C ASP A 284 1.58 -1.21 24.32
N LEU A 285 0.74 -2.23 24.11
CA LEU A 285 -0.50 -2.11 23.32
C LEU A 285 -1.70 -1.58 24.13
N VAL A 286 -1.82 -2.01 25.38
CA VAL A 286 -2.98 -1.77 26.24
C VAL A 286 -2.53 -1.07 27.51
N VAL A 287 -3.28 -0.03 27.93
CA VAL A 287 -2.99 0.71 29.17
C VAL A 287 -4.04 0.53 30.27
N SER A 288 -5.20 -0.03 29.94
CA SER A 288 -6.28 -0.31 30.88
C SER A 288 -7.20 -1.42 30.37
N ARG A 289 -8.03 -1.97 31.27
CA ARG A 289 -9.06 -2.96 30.88
C ARG A 289 -10.01 -2.38 29.85
N ASP A 290 -10.46 -1.15 30.05
CA ASP A 290 -11.41 -0.51 29.15
C ASP A 290 -10.79 -0.18 27.80
N ASP A 291 -9.51 0.22 27.76
CA ASP A 291 -8.75 0.36 26.53
C ASP A 291 -8.67 -0.98 25.76
N CYS A 292 -8.37 -2.10 26.42
CA CYS A 292 -8.41 -3.43 25.79
C CYS A 292 -9.79 -3.77 25.22
N ARG A 293 -10.85 -3.51 25.99
CA ARG A 293 -12.24 -3.75 25.55
C ARG A 293 -12.59 -2.89 24.34
N ASN A 294 -12.13 -1.64 24.31
CA ASN A 294 -12.29 -0.73 23.19
C ASN A 294 -11.67 -1.25 21.90
N LYS A 295 -10.43 -1.71 21.98
CA LYS A 295 -9.74 -2.33 20.84
C LYS A 295 -10.42 -3.63 20.39
N TYR A 296 -10.82 -4.47 21.34
CA TYR A 296 -11.50 -5.74 21.03
C TYR A 296 -12.83 -5.53 20.32
N VAL A 297 -13.70 -4.66 20.85
CA VAL A 297 -15.04 -4.43 20.26
C VAL A 297 -14.92 -3.82 18.87
N ALA A 298 -14.05 -2.82 18.67
CA ALA A 298 -13.82 -2.23 17.35
C ALA A 298 -13.42 -3.30 16.31
N ARG A 299 -12.42 -4.11 16.64
CA ARG A 299 -11.87 -5.14 15.74
C ARG A 299 -12.87 -6.27 15.46
N GLN A 300 -13.61 -6.73 16.47
CA GLN A 300 -14.62 -7.78 16.28
C GLN A 300 -15.86 -7.30 15.52
N VAL A 301 -16.34 -6.07 15.77
CA VAL A 301 -17.45 -5.50 15.00
C VAL A 301 -17.02 -5.34 13.54
N PHE A 302 -15.82 -4.85 13.29
CA PHE A 302 -15.28 -4.75 11.94
C PHE A 302 -15.15 -6.11 11.25
N ARG A 303 -14.60 -7.11 11.95
CA ARG A 303 -14.52 -8.50 11.48
C ARG A 303 -15.90 -9.09 11.14
N ARG A 304 -16.91 -8.77 11.96
CA ARG A 304 -18.31 -9.13 11.69
C ARG A 304 -18.84 -8.51 10.41
N LEU A 305 -18.64 -7.20 10.24
CA LEU A 305 -19.05 -6.52 9.00
C LEU A 305 -18.32 -7.06 7.77
N ALA A 306 -17.04 -7.44 7.90
CA ALA A 306 -16.27 -8.08 6.82
C ALA A 306 -16.90 -9.42 6.41
N THR A 307 -17.20 -10.28 7.39
CA THR A 307 -17.79 -11.61 7.17
C THR A 307 -19.20 -11.53 6.58
N GLU A 308 -19.96 -10.49 6.96
CA GLU A 308 -21.29 -10.22 6.41
C GLU A 308 -21.26 -9.57 4.99
N GLY A 309 -20.07 -9.35 4.41
CA GLY A 309 -19.91 -8.73 3.08
C GLY A 309 -20.35 -7.26 3.03
N LYS A 310 -20.38 -6.58 4.20
CA LYS A 310 -20.90 -5.22 4.33
C LYS A 310 -19.86 -4.14 4.01
N LEU A 311 -18.58 -4.45 4.19
CA LEU A 311 -17.49 -3.49 3.98
C LEU A 311 -17.27 -3.16 2.50
N SER A 312 -17.38 -4.15 1.60
CA SER A 312 -17.15 -3.96 0.17
C SER A 312 -18.19 -3.06 -0.51
N THR A 313 -19.38 -2.91 0.10
CA THR A 313 -20.48 -2.06 -0.39
C THR A 313 -20.62 -0.75 0.38
N PHE A 314 -19.92 -0.57 1.50
CA PHE A 314 -20.05 0.60 2.37
C PHE A 314 -19.81 1.91 1.60
N GLY A 315 -20.65 2.91 1.80
CA GLY A 315 -20.52 4.21 1.15
C GLY A 315 -20.74 4.21 -0.36
N PHE A 316 -21.09 3.09 -1.00
CA PHE A 316 -21.54 3.06 -2.40
C PHE A 316 -23.06 3.18 -2.51
N ALA A 317 -23.59 3.24 -3.74
CA ALA A 317 -25.04 3.26 -3.99
C ALA A 317 -25.78 2.06 -3.35
N ASP A 318 -25.08 0.92 -3.25
CA ASP A 318 -25.61 -0.34 -2.74
C ASP A 318 -25.50 -0.45 -1.20
N ASP A 319 -24.91 0.55 -0.54
CA ASP A 319 -24.94 0.65 0.92
C ASP A 319 -26.39 0.80 1.38
N THR A 320 -26.91 -0.27 1.98
CA THR A 320 -28.28 -0.37 2.47
C THR A 320 -28.36 -0.51 3.98
N TRP A 321 -27.23 -0.72 4.64
CA TRP A 321 -27.16 -1.14 6.02
C TRP A 321 -26.64 -0.05 6.95
N SER A 322 -25.72 0.80 6.48
CA SER A 322 -25.05 1.78 7.34
C SER A 322 -26.00 2.90 7.78
N ALA A 323 -25.76 3.44 8.98
CA ALA A 323 -26.51 4.57 9.49
C ALA A 323 -26.41 5.80 8.57
N GLN A 324 -25.27 6.02 7.93
CA GLN A 324 -25.14 7.10 6.94
C GLN A 324 -26.06 6.90 5.74
N ALA A 325 -26.16 5.67 5.20
CA ALA A 325 -27.03 5.38 4.06
C ALA A 325 -28.51 5.51 4.44
N GLN A 326 -28.89 5.06 5.63
CA GLN A 326 -30.24 5.21 6.16
C GLN A 326 -30.61 6.70 6.33
N THR A 327 -29.70 7.51 6.86
CA THR A 327 -29.89 8.96 7.04
C THR A 327 -30.02 9.67 5.70
N ALA A 328 -29.14 9.36 4.75
CA ALA A 328 -29.19 9.92 3.41
C ALA A 328 -30.52 9.61 2.70
N ARG A 329 -31.09 8.42 2.88
CA ARG A 329 -32.40 8.04 2.34
C ARG A 329 -33.54 8.84 2.97
N ARG A 330 -33.53 9.03 4.29
CA ARG A 330 -34.55 9.82 5.02
C ARG A 330 -34.55 11.30 4.60
N ASN A 331 -33.38 11.85 4.31
CA ASN A 331 -33.23 13.26 3.93
C ASN A 331 -33.59 13.55 2.46
N ARG A 332 -33.87 12.54 1.63
CA ARG A 332 -34.34 12.71 0.24
C ARG A 332 -35.82 13.11 0.22
N GLY A 333 -36.10 14.39 0.52
CA GLY A 333 -37.41 15.02 0.34
C GLY A 333 -37.72 15.37 -1.13
N PRO A 334 -38.94 15.83 -1.45
CA PRO A 334 -39.42 16.06 -2.82
C PRO A 334 -38.94 17.36 -3.50
N THR A 335 -38.07 18.17 -2.87
CA THR A 335 -37.68 19.49 -3.39
C THR A 335 -36.32 19.51 -4.12
N HIS A 336 -36.23 20.38 -5.13
CA HIS A 336 -35.20 20.48 -6.16
C HIS A 336 -33.78 20.81 -5.66
N GLN A 337 -32.95 19.77 -5.53
CA GLN A 337 -31.59 19.61 -6.06
C GLN A 337 -31.11 18.26 -5.51
N GLN A 338 -31.49 17.16 -6.16
CA GLN A 338 -31.04 15.85 -5.73
C GLN A 338 -29.53 15.76 -5.91
N PRO A 339 -28.75 15.42 -4.87
CA PRO A 339 -27.33 15.15 -5.05
C PRO A 339 -27.17 14.02 -6.06
N ARG A 340 -26.11 14.10 -6.88
CA ARG A 340 -25.80 13.05 -7.85
C ARG A 340 -25.81 11.68 -7.13
N PRO A 341 -26.47 10.65 -7.68
CA PRO A 341 -26.44 9.32 -7.08
C PRO A 341 -24.99 8.87 -6.90
N LEU A 342 -24.69 8.25 -5.76
CA LEU A 342 -23.38 7.63 -5.52
C LEU A 342 -23.08 6.60 -6.62
N ALA A 343 -21.81 6.37 -6.88
CA ALA A 343 -21.38 5.31 -7.78
C ALA A 343 -21.69 3.93 -7.17
N ARG A 344 -21.89 2.94 -8.04
CA ARG A 344 -22.04 1.53 -7.62
C ARG A 344 -20.70 0.96 -7.18
N PRO A 345 -20.68 -0.03 -6.29
CA PRO A 345 -19.44 -0.72 -5.95
C PRO A 345 -18.91 -1.47 -7.18
N PRO A 346 -17.57 -1.64 -7.30
CA PRO A 346 -17.00 -2.54 -8.28
C PRO A 346 -17.46 -3.99 -8.03
N TYR A 347 -17.43 -4.83 -9.06
CA TYR A 347 -17.82 -6.23 -8.91
C TYR A 347 -16.85 -6.95 -7.98
N LYS A 348 -17.39 -7.59 -6.93
CA LYS A 348 -16.57 -8.12 -5.84
C LYS A 348 -15.70 -9.32 -6.23
N TYR A 349 -15.94 -9.96 -7.37
CA TYR A 349 -15.15 -11.09 -7.90
C TYR A 349 -14.08 -10.64 -8.90
N GLY A 350 -13.86 -9.34 -9.04
CA GLY A 350 -12.85 -8.76 -9.94
C GLY A 350 -13.44 -8.20 -11.25
N PRO A 351 -12.57 -7.80 -12.21
CA PRO A 351 -11.10 -7.91 -12.13
C PRO A 351 -10.52 -7.11 -10.96
N PHE A 352 -9.44 -7.63 -10.38
CA PHE A 352 -8.68 -6.97 -9.31
C PHE A 352 -7.56 -6.14 -9.91
N HIS A 353 -7.14 -5.06 -9.24
CA HIS A 353 -6.14 -4.15 -9.78
C HIS A 353 -4.85 -4.14 -8.95
N LEU A 354 -3.74 -3.73 -9.56
CA LEU A 354 -2.49 -3.56 -8.84
C LEU A 354 -2.65 -2.53 -7.72
N TRP A 355 -2.31 -2.95 -6.50
CA TRP A 355 -2.18 -2.11 -5.32
C TRP A 355 -0.76 -2.23 -4.78
N CYS A 356 -0.24 -1.15 -4.21
CA CYS A 356 1.10 -1.13 -3.62
C CYS A 356 1.05 -0.34 -2.32
N ASP A 357 1.20 -1.03 -1.18
CA ASP A 357 1.20 -0.37 0.13
C ASP A 357 2.41 0.57 0.30
N GLY A 358 3.52 0.26 -0.39
CA GLY A 358 4.75 1.05 -0.39
C GLY A 358 4.78 2.20 -1.40
N LEU A 359 3.75 2.41 -2.22
CA LEU A 359 3.75 3.50 -3.20
C LEU A 359 3.39 4.84 -2.54
N HIS A 360 4.29 5.82 -2.63
CA HIS A 360 4.19 7.20 -2.17
C HIS A 360 5.03 8.15 -3.05
N ALA A 361 4.95 9.46 -2.79
CA ALA A 361 5.68 10.47 -3.57
C ALA A 361 7.22 10.27 -3.59
N GLY A 362 7.79 9.53 -2.64
CA GLY A 362 9.22 9.25 -2.58
C GLY A 362 9.70 8.24 -3.62
N ASN A 363 8.79 7.46 -4.23
CA ASN A 363 9.18 6.46 -5.23
C ASN A 363 9.24 7.01 -6.66
N PHE A 364 8.85 8.28 -6.86
CA PHE A 364 8.93 8.96 -8.14
C PHE A 364 10.22 9.79 -8.19
N LEU A 365 11.13 9.37 -9.06
CA LEU A 365 12.39 10.05 -9.31
C LEU A 365 12.17 11.15 -10.35
N ALA A 366 12.63 12.36 -10.04
CA ALA A 366 12.40 13.54 -10.86
C ALA A 366 13.69 14.29 -11.21
N ASP A 367 13.69 14.91 -12.39
CA ASP A 367 14.74 15.83 -12.80
C ASP A 367 14.51 17.26 -12.25
N ARG A 368 15.36 18.22 -12.67
CA ARG A 368 15.26 19.62 -12.22
C ARG A 368 13.97 20.32 -12.63
N GLN A 369 13.22 19.75 -13.59
CA GLN A 369 11.96 20.29 -14.10
C GLN A 369 10.76 19.51 -13.55
N LEU A 370 10.94 18.68 -12.53
CA LEU A 370 9.93 17.79 -11.96
C LEU A 370 9.36 16.76 -12.96
N ARG A 371 10.10 16.46 -14.04
CA ARG A 371 9.70 15.39 -14.96
C ARG A 371 10.09 14.06 -14.35
N ILE A 372 9.13 13.15 -14.26
CA ILE A 372 9.34 11.82 -13.70
C ILE A 372 10.16 11.00 -14.69
N ASN A 373 11.34 10.55 -14.26
CA ASN A 373 12.26 9.76 -15.08
C ASN A 373 12.48 8.34 -14.53
N GLY A 374 11.93 8.04 -13.37
CA GLY A 374 11.93 6.71 -12.77
C GLY A 374 10.79 6.54 -11.78
N VAL A 375 10.12 5.38 -11.80
CA VAL A 375 9.24 4.93 -10.72
C VAL A 375 9.81 3.65 -10.15
N ILE A 376 10.27 3.74 -8.91
CA ILE A 376 11.03 2.69 -8.23
C ILE A 376 10.22 2.09 -7.08
N ASP A 377 10.83 1.17 -6.34
CA ASP A 377 10.35 0.75 -5.01
C ASP A 377 8.93 0.14 -5.02
N TRP A 378 8.74 -0.87 -5.87
CA TRP A 378 7.47 -1.60 -6.02
C TRP A 378 7.27 -2.66 -4.92
N GLU A 379 7.79 -2.38 -3.73
CA GLU A 379 7.70 -3.29 -2.60
C GLU A 379 6.28 -3.34 -2.03
N PHE A 380 5.90 -4.52 -1.53
CA PHE A 380 4.55 -4.78 -1.01
C PHE A 380 3.44 -4.54 -2.05
N ALA A 381 3.75 -4.74 -3.33
CA ALA A 381 2.78 -4.71 -4.42
C ALA A 381 2.06 -6.06 -4.57
N TYR A 382 0.74 -6.01 -4.78
CA TYR A 382 -0.13 -7.16 -4.98
C TYR A 382 -1.39 -6.78 -5.75
N ALA A 383 -2.06 -7.76 -6.35
CA ALA A 383 -3.42 -7.57 -6.85
C ALA A 383 -4.37 -7.43 -5.65
N GLY A 384 -5.02 -6.28 -5.50
CA GLY A 384 -5.89 -5.98 -4.36
C GLY A 384 -7.36 -5.72 -4.77
N PRO A 385 -8.27 -5.61 -3.79
CA PRO A 385 -9.62 -5.14 -4.03
C PRO A 385 -9.64 -3.84 -4.84
N THR A 386 -10.49 -3.78 -5.86
CA THR A 386 -10.68 -2.58 -6.69
C THR A 386 -11.03 -1.36 -5.84
N GLN A 387 -11.74 -1.56 -4.72
CA GLN A 387 -12.06 -0.53 -3.74
C GLN A 387 -10.83 0.29 -3.30
N PHE A 388 -9.64 -0.31 -3.21
CA PHE A 388 -8.43 0.41 -2.78
C PHE A 388 -7.96 1.39 -3.86
N SER A 389 -7.95 0.97 -5.13
CA SER A 389 -7.57 1.83 -6.26
C SER A 389 -8.56 2.97 -6.53
N LEU A 390 -9.76 2.89 -5.94
CA LEU A 390 -10.80 3.93 -6.02
C LEU A 390 -10.62 5.03 -4.96
N ASP A 391 -9.68 4.88 -4.03
CA ASP A 391 -9.37 5.88 -3.01
C ASP A 391 -8.31 6.86 -3.50
N PRO A 392 -8.36 8.13 -3.05
CA PRO A 392 -7.27 9.05 -3.32
C PRO A 392 -5.99 8.60 -2.56
N PRO A 393 -4.80 8.95 -3.05
CA PRO A 393 -3.56 8.58 -2.38
C PRO A 393 -3.50 9.14 -0.96
N TRP A 394 -3.21 8.31 0.05
CA TRP A 394 -3.14 8.78 1.43
C TRP A 394 -1.95 9.74 1.67
N TRP A 395 -0.90 9.65 0.85
CA TRP A 395 0.37 10.36 1.01
C TRP A 395 0.41 11.76 0.38
N LEU A 396 -0.72 12.41 0.10
CA LEU A 396 -0.73 13.78 -0.44
C LEU A 396 -0.07 14.81 0.50
N LEU A 397 -0.03 14.53 1.80
CA LEU A 397 0.68 15.33 2.80
C LEU A 397 2.08 14.80 3.13
N LEU A 398 2.56 13.79 2.39
CA LEU A 398 3.81 13.03 2.57
C LEU A 398 3.91 12.21 3.87
N GLU A 399 3.20 12.63 4.92
CA GLU A 399 3.16 11.96 6.22
C GLU A 399 1.78 11.27 6.42
N PRO A 400 1.74 10.05 6.96
CA PRO A 400 0.48 9.36 7.27
C PRO A 400 -0.27 10.02 8.44
N PRO A 401 -1.61 9.87 8.51
CA PRO A 401 -2.44 10.47 9.56
C PRO A 401 -2.00 10.15 10.99
N GLU A 402 -1.54 8.92 11.26
CA GLU A 402 -1.10 8.52 12.60
C GLU A 402 0.26 9.11 13.02
N SER A 403 1.08 9.53 12.07
CA SER A 403 2.37 10.17 12.34
C SER A 403 2.28 11.70 12.32
N TRP A 404 1.09 12.27 12.10
CA TRP A 404 0.92 13.72 12.03
C TRP A 404 1.24 14.37 13.40
N PRO A 405 2.04 15.46 13.46
CA PRO A 405 2.53 16.01 14.74
C PRO A 405 1.44 16.48 15.72
N SER A 406 0.32 16.98 15.19
CA SER A 406 -0.78 17.54 15.98
C SER A 406 -1.85 16.49 16.25
N ASP A 407 -2.86 16.42 15.37
CA ASP A 407 -3.91 15.43 15.40
C ASP A 407 -4.39 15.05 13.99
N ILE A 408 -5.13 13.94 13.93
CA ILE A 408 -5.70 13.44 12.68
C ILE A 408 -6.74 14.39 12.08
N TRP A 409 -7.32 15.30 12.87
CA TRP A 409 -8.36 16.21 12.42
C TRP A 409 -7.76 17.36 11.62
N GLU A 410 -6.64 17.91 12.09
CA GLU A 410 -5.82 18.86 11.34
C GLU A 410 -5.29 18.19 10.07
N TRP A 411 -4.76 16.96 10.17
CA TRP A 411 -4.35 16.19 9.00
C TRP A 411 -5.49 16.07 7.97
N SER A 412 -6.69 15.72 8.43
CA SER A 412 -7.87 15.53 7.57
C SER A 412 -8.29 16.83 6.89
N SER A 413 -8.24 17.95 7.60
CA SER A 413 -8.57 19.27 7.06
C SER A 413 -7.57 19.67 5.98
N LEU A 414 -6.27 19.57 6.25
CA LEU A 414 -5.21 19.88 5.29
C LEU A 414 -5.23 18.93 4.08
N TYR A 415 -5.53 17.66 4.33
CA TYR A 415 -5.65 16.65 3.29
C TYR A 415 -6.80 16.98 2.34
N GLU A 416 -7.96 17.41 2.85
CA GLU A 416 -9.10 17.78 2.02
C GLU A 416 -8.77 18.95 1.06
N ASP A 417 -8.01 19.94 1.53
CA ASP A 417 -7.56 21.06 0.69
C ASP A 417 -6.67 20.57 -0.46
N ARG A 418 -5.71 19.68 -0.17
CA ARG A 418 -4.80 19.11 -1.18
C ARG A 418 -5.48 18.10 -2.10
N LEU A 419 -6.48 17.38 -1.59
CA LEU A 419 -7.30 16.45 -2.37
C LEU A 419 -7.99 17.17 -3.53
N ARG A 420 -8.45 18.42 -3.35
CA ARG A 420 -9.07 19.20 -4.44
C ARG A 420 -8.10 19.42 -5.61
N GLY A 421 -6.83 19.68 -5.32
CA GLY A 421 -5.77 19.80 -6.33
C GLY A 421 -5.53 18.47 -7.05
N TRP A 422 -5.37 17.40 -6.29
CA TRP A 422 -5.20 16.04 -6.81
C TRP A 422 -6.35 15.61 -7.74
N LEU A 423 -7.60 15.84 -7.34
CA LEU A 423 -8.76 15.49 -8.14
C LEU A 423 -8.77 16.22 -9.49
N ARG A 424 -8.33 17.49 -9.55
CA ARG A 424 -8.18 18.21 -10.82
C ARG A 424 -7.12 17.58 -11.73
N SER A 425 -6.02 17.09 -11.16
CA SER A 425 -4.98 16.34 -11.88
C SER A 425 -5.52 15.02 -12.43
N MET A 426 -6.25 14.26 -11.63
CA MET A 426 -6.89 13.01 -12.09
C MET A 426 -7.93 13.26 -13.18
N GLU A 427 -8.78 14.28 -13.04
CA GLU A 427 -9.74 14.66 -14.08
C GLU A 427 -9.05 15.07 -15.40
N ARG A 428 -7.88 15.73 -15.34
CA ARG A 428 -7.05 16.02 -16.53
C ARG A 428 -6.50 14.74 -17.15
N ALA A 429 -5.94 13.84 -16.34
CA ALA A 429 -5.41 12.56 -16.80
C ALA A 429 -6.48 11.72 -17.52
N GLU A 430 -7.68 11.63 -16.94
CA GLU A 430 -8.83 10.94 -17.55
C GLU A 430 -9.22 11.56 -18.90
N ARG A 431 -9.34 12.89 -18.98
CA ARG A 431 -9.67 13.57 -20.24
C ARG A 431 -8.59 13.35 -21.31
N ASN A 432 -7.32 13.38 -20.93
CA ASN A 432 -6.21 13.17 -21.85
C ASN A 432 -6.20 11.74 -22.39
N ALA A 433 -6.44 10.74 -21.52
CA ALA A 433 -6.53 9.34 -21.92
C ALA A 433 -7.71 9.10 -22.88
N GLU A 434 -8.87 9.71 -22.61
CA GLU A 434 -10.05 9.63 -23.48
C GLU A 434 -9.79 10.25 -24.86
N ALA A 435 -9.14 11.42 -24.91
CA ALA A 435 -8.75 12.06 -26.15
C ALA A 435 -7.75 11.22 -26.94
N ALA A 436 -6.76 10.61 -26.27
CA ALA A 436 -5.78 9.73 -26.90
C ALA A 436 -6.43 8.47 -27.49
N ALA A 437 -7.36 7.84 -26.76
CA ALA A 437 -8.11 6.67 -27.22
C ALA A 437 -9.03 6.98 -28.42
N ALA A 438 -9.70 8.14 -28.39
CA ALA A 438 -10.51 8.62 -29.51
C ALA A 438 -9.65 8.86 -30.77
N ALA A 439 -8.50 9.51 -30.61
CA ALA A 439 -7.56 9.75 -31.72
C ALA A 439 -6.99 8.44 -32.29
N ALA A 440 -6.71 7.44 -31.44
CA ALA A 440 -6.26 6.12 -31.89
C ALA A 440 -7.33 5.37 -32.70
N THR A 441 -8.60 5.46 -32.28
CA THR A 441 -9.74 4.85 -32.99
C THR A 441 -9.95 5.49 -34.37
N LEU A 442 -9.79 6.80 -34.49
CA LEU A 442 -9.89 7.52 -35.77
C LEU A 442 -8.77 7.11 -36.75
N ARG A 443 -7.54 6.91 -36.24
CA ARG A 443 -6.41 6.46 -37.07
C ARG A 443 -6.58 5.03 -37.60
N SER A 444 -7.22 4.14 -36.86
CA SER A 444 -7.49 2.76 -37.30
C SER A 444 -8.74 2.61 -38.18
N GLY A 445 -9.66 3.58 -38.15
CA GLY A 445 -10.95 3.55 -38.85
C GLY A 445 -10.95 3.98 -40.33
N GLY A 446 -9.80 4.31 -40.92
CA GLY A 446 -9.67 4.58 -42.36
C GLY A 446 -10.56 5.72 -42.89
N GLY A 447 -10.21 6.98 -42.59
CA GLY A 447 -10.85 8.12 -43.25
C GLY A 447 -10.25 9.48 -42.88
N GLY A 448 -9.58 10.10 -43.86
CA GLY A 448 -9.37 11.55 -44.04
C GLY A 448 -8.67 12.35 -42.94
N GLU A 449 -7.68 13.16 -43.30
CA GLU A 449 -7.14 14.23 -42.44
C GLU A 449 -8.28 15.13 -41.94
N ILE A 450 -8.46 15.20 -40.62
CA ILE A 450 -9.30 16.20 -39.97
C ILE A 450 -8.37 17.05 -39.12
N ASP A 451 -8.11 18.26 -39.60
CA ASP A 451 -7.10 19.20 -39.08
C ASP A 451 -7.64 20.08 -37.92
N ASP A 452 -8.76 19.69 -37.29
CA ASP A 452 -9.40 20.48 -36.24
C ASP A 452 -9.51 19.70 -34.91
N ALA A 453 -8.62 20.04 -33.98
CA ALA A 453 -8.61 19.50 -32.62
C ALA A 453 -9.96 19.69 -31.88
N ARG A 454 -10.76 20.73 -32.22
CA ARG A 454 -12.10 20.91 -31.64
C ARG A 454 -13.09 19.85 -32.12
N ALA A 455 -12.99 19.41 -33.37
CA ALA A 455 -13.87 18.37 -33.91
C ALA A 455 -13.62 17.03 -33.20
N VAL A 456 -12.36 16.73 -32.86
CA VAL A 456 -11.97 15.51 -32.11
C VAL A 456 -12.56 15.52 -30.69
N ILE A 457 -12.50 16.66 -30.00
CA ILE A 457 -13.07 16.82 -28.65
C ILE A 457 -14.60 16.66 -28.67
N ILE A 458 -15.29 17.32 -29.60
CA ILE A 458 -16.76 17.22 -29.75
C ILE A 458 -17.18 15.78 -30.14
N MET A 459 -16.38 15.07 -30.93
CA MET A 459 -16.64 13.66 -31.27
C MET A 459 -16.36 12.71 -30.09
N ALA A 460 -15.34 12.96 -29.28
CA ALA A 460 -15.07 12.18 -28.06
C ALA A 460 -16.23 12.31 -27.04
N GLU A 461 -16.73 13.54 -26.84
CA GLU A 461 -17.93 13.81 -26.02
C GLU A 461 -19.18 13.08 -26.56
N ARG A 462 -19.33 12.99 -27.89
CA ARG A 462 -20.45 12.27 -28.54
C ARG A 462 -20.29 10.75 -28.54
N MET A 463 -19.07 10.22 -28.62
CA MET A 463 -18.80 8.77 -28.58
C MET A 463 -18.93 8.17 -27.17
N GLY A 464 -18.71 8.97 -26.12
CA GLY A 464 -19.02 8.60 -24.74
C GLY A 464 -20.51 8.26 -24.49
N SER A 465 -21.41 8.65 -25.41
CA SER A 465 -22.84 8.29 -25.36
C SER A 465 -23.24 7.10 -26.25
N ARG A 466 -22.33 6.52 -27.06
CA ARG A 466 -22.68 5.54 -28.11
C ARG A 466 -21.92 4.21 -28.09
N ARG A 467 -21.01 3.96 -27.14
CA ARG A 467 -20.45 2.60 -26.93
C ARG A 467 -21.43 1.72 -26.14
N GLY A 468 -22.54 1.40 -26.79
CA GLY A 468 -23.31 0.20 -26.50
C GLY A 468 -23.45 -0.50 -27.82
N LEU A 469 -22.68 -1.57 -28.04
CA LEU A 469 -22.94 -2.68 -28.96
C LEU A 469 -21.73 -3.64 -28.88
N ASN A 470 -22.00 -4.82 -28.31
CA ASN A 470 -21.16 -6.02 -28.20
C ASN A 470 -20.28 -6.12 -26.94
N ASP A 471 -20.93 -6.31 -25.80
CA ASP A 471 -20.63 -7.46 -24.93
C ASP A 471 -21.84 -7.69 -24.00
N SER A 472 -22.44 -8.86 -24.13
CA SER A 472 -23.54 -9.31 -23.28
C SER A 472 -22.98 -9.71 -21.92
N ASP A 473 -22.93 -8.76 -20.98
CA ASP A 473 -23.38 -8.95 -19.58
C ASP A 473 -23.12 -7.78 -18.61
N HIS A 474 -22.78 -6.57 -19.07
CA HIS A 474 -22.88 -5.35 -18.24
C HIS A 474 -23.50 -4.17 -18.99
N HIS A 475 -24.81 -3.99 -18.78
CA HIS A 475 -25.63 -2.96 -19.41
C HIS A 475 -25.17 -1.53 -19.09
N GLY A 476 -24.67 -0.80 -20.10
CA GLY A 476 -24.90 0.64 -20.29
C GLY A 476 -24.35 1.63 -19.24
N GLU A 477 -23.48 1.20 -18.33
CA GLU A 477 -22.85 2.12 -17.38
C GLU A 477 -21.64 2.85 -17.99
N PRO A 478 -21.47 4.15 -17.71
CA PRO A 478 -20.30 4.89 -18.17
C PRO A 478 -19.02 4.29 -17.54
N PRO A 479 -17.86 4.42 -18.21
CA PRO A 479 -16.58 3.96 -17.68
C PRO A 479 -16.31 4.49 -16.27
N ILE A 480 -15.62 3.68 -15.45
CA ILE A 480 -15.17 4.10 -14.11
C ILE A 480 -14.32 5.36 -14.24
N ARG A 481 -14.72 6.42 -13.53
CA ARG A 481 -13.98 7.68 -13.39
C ARG A 481 -13.34 7.71 -12.01
N LEU A 482 -12.06 7.38 -11.92
CA LEU A 482 -11.28 7.40 -10.67
C LEU A 482 -11.48 8.70 -9.91
N SER A 483 -11.45 9.86 -10.58
CA SER A 483 -11.67 11.16 -9.94
C SER A 483 -13.00 11.25 -9.19
N ARG A 484 -14.08 10.71 -9.76
CA ARG A 484 -15.40 10.66 -9.11
C ARG A 484 -15.37 9.73 -7.90
N TYR A 485 -14.83 8.52 -8.07
CA TYR A 485 -14.79 7.53 -7.01
C TYR A 485 -13.92 7.97 -5.82
N MET A 486 -12.78 8.61 -6.10
CA MET A 486 -11.88 9.18 -5.09
C MET A 486 -12.56 10.28 -4.28
N ARG A 487 -13.29 11.18 -4.95
CA ARG A 487 -14.08 12.23 -4.29
C ARG A 487 -15.16 11.64 -3.39
N GLU A 488 -15.98 10.74 -3.94
CA GLU A 488 -17.04 10.07 -3.18
C GLU A 488 -16.46 9.22 -2.04
N SER A 489 -15.25 8.65 -2.20
CA SER A 489 -14.59 7.85 -1.18
C SER A 489 -14.25 8.68 0.06
N TRP A 490 -13.72 9.90 -0.14
CA TRP A 490 -13.48 10.85 0.94
C TRP A 490 -14.80 11.25 1.64
N GLU A 491 -15.80 11.69 0.87
CA GLU A 491 -17.08 12.18 1.39
C GLU A 491 -17.86 11.13 2.20
N THR A 492 -17.85 9.88 1.73
CA THR A 492 -18.59 8.77 2.35
C THR A 492 -17.80 8.06 3.45
N GLY A 493 -16.50 8.33 3.58
CA GLY A 493 -15.61 7.69 4.54
C GLY A 493 -15.07 6.32 4.09
N ARG A 494 -15.22 5.94 2.81
CA ARG A 494 -14.58 4.73 2.27
C ARG A 494 -13.06 4.80 2.34
N PHE A 495 -12.49 5.99 2.18
CA PHE A 495 -11.05 6.23 2.36
C PHE A 495 -10.59 5.74 3.73
N TRP A 496 -11.29 6.16 4.79
CA TRP A 496 -10.97 5.76 6.17
C TRP A 496 -11.20 4.27 6.41
N LEU A 497 -12.23 3.68 5.80
CA LEU A 497 -12.48 2.24 5.86
C LEU A 497 -11.29 1.45 5.30
N ASN A 498 -10.88 1.76 4.07
CA ASN A 498 -9.82 1.05 3.37
C ASN A 498 -8.43 1.35 3.94
N TYR A 499 -8.23 2.54 4.48
CA TYR A 499 -7.01 2.89 5.21
C TYR A 499 -6.91 2.09 6.51
N ALA A 500 -7.96 2.07 7.34
CA ALA A 500 -8.00 1.32 8.59
C ALA A 500 -7.85 -0.19 8.35
N ALA A 501 -8.56 -0.74 7.35
CA ALA A 501 -8.49 -2.16 7.00
C ALA A 501 -7.05 -2.64 6.73
N ARG A 502 -6.21 -1.79 6.14
CA ARG A 502 -4.82 -2.14 5.81
C ARG A 502 -3.82 -1.76 6.90
N ASN A 503 -4.22 -1.04 7.95
CA ASN A 503 -3.30 -0.49 8.94
C ASN A 503 -3.75 -0.81 10.37
N SER A 504 -3.18 -1.88 10.95
CA SER A 504 -3.54 -2.33 12.31
C SER A 504 -3.14 -1.34 13.41
N TRP A 505 -2.13 -0.51 13.15
CA TRP A 505 -1.54 0.40 14.14
C TRP A 505 -2.43 1.60 14.45
N ALA A 506 -3.12 2.13 13.44
CA ALA A 506 -4.04 3.26 13.57
C ALA A 506 -5.52 2.82 13.63
N PHE A 507 -5.77 1.52 13.56
CA PHE A 507 -7.11 0.95 13.35
C PHE A 507 -8.12 1.44 14.39
N ASP A 508 -7.82 1.27 15.68
CA ASP A 508 -8.79 1.53 16.76
C ASP A 508 -9.20 3.00 16.76
N TYR A 509 -8.22 3.89 16.60
CA TYR A 509 -8.42 5.33 16.55
C TYR A 509 -9.27 5.73 15.34
N ILE A 510 -8.93 5.25 14.14
CA ILE A 510 -9.71 5.56 12.93
C ILE A 510 -11.12 4.98 13.01
N TYR A 511 -11.27 3.76 13.53
CA TYR A 511 -12.55 3.10 13.69
C TYR A 511 -13.50 3.96 14.52
N TRP A 512 -13.09 4.36 15.72
CA TRP A 512 -13.98 5.05 16.64
C TRP A 512 -14.30 6.49 16.22
N HIS A 513 -13.32 7.19 15.64
CA HIS A 513 -13.46 8.61 15.26
C HIS A 513 -14.09 8.82 13.88
N PHE A 514 -13.89 7.90 12.92
CA PHE A 514 -14.34 8.09 11.54
C PHE A 514 -15.37 7.07 11.05
N LEU A 515 -15.41 5.86 11.60
CA LEU A 515 -16.21 4.76 11.05
C LEU A 515 -17.43 4.39 11.90
N ASP A 516 -17.27 4.30 13.22
CA ASP A 516 -18.30 3.79 14.14
C ASP A 516 -19.67 4.46 13.95
N GLU A 517 -19.72 5.80 14.00
CA GLU A 517 -20.98 6.51 13.86
C GLU A 517 -21.52 6.51 12.41
N LYS A 518 -20.65 6.33 11.40
CA LYS A 518 -21.11 6.13 10.02
C LYS A 518 -21.79 4.78 9.86
N PHE A 519 -21.29 3.75 10.55
CA PHE A 519 -21.86 2.41 10.55
C PHE A 519 -23.16 2.35 11.34
N PHE A 520 -23.18 2.87 12.56
CA PHE A 520 -24.24 2.58 13.54
C PHE A 520 -25.01 3.81 14.03
N GLY A 521 -24.60 5.02 13.64
CA GLY A 521 -25.19 6.27 14.09
C GLY A 521 -24.58 6.74 15.40
N LYS A 522 -25.10 7.86 15.92
CA LYS A 522 -24.56 8.49 17.13
C LYS A 522 -24.46 7.51 18.29
N ARG A 523 -23.30 7.49 18.97
CA ARG A 523 -23.15 6.72 20.21
C ARG A 523 -24.09 7.28 21.28
N PRO A 524 -24.79 6.42 22.05
CA PRO A 524 -25.42 6.84 23.29
C PRO A 524 -24.37 7.41 24.24
N ILE A 525 -24.71 8.50 24.93
CA ILE A 525 -23.88 9.03 26.01
C ILE A 525 -24.27 8.29 27.28
N ASP A 526 -23.34 7.51 27.82
CA ASP A 526 -23.52 6.81 29.09
C ASP A 526 -23.43 7.79 30.27
N GLY A 527 -23.82 7.36 31.47
CA GLY A 527 -23.77 8.18 32.69
C GLY A 527 -22.38 8.70 33.09
N ASP A 528 -21.32 8.15 32.51
CA ASP A 528 -19.92 8.54 32.75
C ASP A 528 -19.43 9.69 31.82
N GLY A 529 -20.28 10.16 30.89
CA GLY A 529 -19.89 11.14 29.87
C GLY A 529 -19.21 10.51 28.65
N ASP A 530 -18.72 11.36 27.74
CA ASP A 530 -18.05 10.95 26.49
C ASP A 530 -16.56 10.63 26.74
N VAL A 531 -16.30 9.44 27.29
CA VAL A 531 -14.96 8.93 27.58
C VAL A 531 -14.56 7.90 26.52
N GLU A 532 -13.51 8.19 25.75
CA GLU A 532 -13.05 7.38 24.61
C GLU A 532 -12.83 5.89 24.96
N ASP A 533 -12.19 5.62 26.10
CA ASP A 533 -11.93 4.25 26.57
C ASP A 533 -13.23 3.46 26.89
N HIS A 534 -14.37 4.13 27.05
CA HIS A 534 -15.66 3.51 27.36
C HIS A 534 -16.56 3.30 26.14
N TRP A 535 -16.15 3.74 24.94
CA TRP A 535 -16.99 3.66 23.74
C TRP A 535 -17.44 2.26 23.37
N TRP A 536 -16.66 1.23 23.72
CA TRP A 536 -17.05 -0.18 23.56
C TRP A 536 -18.41 -0.53 24.15
N ARG A 537 -18.83 0.12 25.25
CA ARG A 537 -20.10 -0.13 25.93
C ARG A 537 -21.29 0.16 25.02
N SER A 538 -21.14 1.12 24.12
CA SER A 538 -22.19 1.49 23.15
C SER A 538 -22.39 0.49 22.01
N ARG A 539 -21.45 -0.47 21.83
CA ARG A 539 -21.41 -1.40 20.70
C ARG A 539 -21.31 -2.88 21.08
N ILE A 540 -21.01 -3.20 22.34
CA ILE A 540 -20.85 -4.60 22.78
C ILE A 540 -22.09 -5.47 22.52
N GLU A 541 -23.29 -4.88 22.59
CA GLU A 541 -24.54 -5.59 22.29
C GLU A 541 -24.62 -6.08 20.83
N LEU A 542 -23.86 -5.47 19.91
CA LEU A 542 -23.75 -5.92 18.52
C LEU A 542 -23.01 -7.25 18.39
N LEU A 543 -22.27 -7.71 19.41
CA LEU A 543 -21.47 -8.93 19.36
C LEU A 543 -22.09 -10.08 20.16
N GLY A 544 -23.05 -9.79 21.05
CA GLY A 544 -23.69 -10.80 21.90
C GLY A 544 -22.84 -11.25 23.08
N ARG A 545 -23.35 -12.24 23.83
CA ARG A 545 -22.80 -12.62 25.15
C ARG A 545 -21.47 -13.37 25.06
N ASP A 546 -21.28 -14.24 24.08
CA ASP A 546 -20.05 -15.02 23.94
C ASP A 546 -18.83 -14.10 23.75
N HIS A 547 -18.99 -13.03 22.96
CA HIS A 547 -17.95 -12.02 22.80
C HIS A 547 -17.67 -11.23 24.08
N PHE A 548 -18.69 -11.00 24.93
CA PHE A 548 -18.49 -10.30 26.21
C PHE A 548 -17.58 -11.09 27.15
N ASP A 549 -17.75 -12.41 27.22
CA ASP A 549 -16.93 -13.28 28.07
C ASP A 549 -15.49 -13.36 27.53
N VAL A 550 -15.33 -13.57 26.22
CA VAL A 550 -14.01 -13.59 25.56
C VAL A 550 -13.28 -12.24 25.71
N MET A 551 -13.98 -11.13 25.54
CA MET A 551 -13.43 -9.79 25.71
C MET A 551 -12.89 -9.57 27.12
N ASN A 552 -13.65 -9.94 28.15
CA ASN A 552 -13.22 -9.76 29.53
C ASN A 552 -12.03 -10.67 29.86
N HIS A 553 -12.04 -11.91 29.37
CA HIS A 553 -10.90 -12.80 29.51
C HIS A 553 -9.63 -12.24 28.84
N LEU A 554 -9.74 -11.72 27.62
CA LEU A 554 -8.61 -11.08 26.95
C LEU A 554 -8.13 -9.84 27.72
N ALA A 555 -9.04 -9.04 28.27
CA ALA A 555 -8.67 -7.89 29.09
C ALA A 555 -7.97 -8.30 30.39
N ASP A 556 -8.32 -9.45 31.01
CA ASP A 556 -7.54 -10.02 32.12
C ASP A 556 -6.12 -10.35 31.67
N VAL A 557 -5.98 -11.13 30.59
CA VAL A 557 -4.68 -11.53 30.03
C VAL A 557 -3.82 -10.30 29.72
N LYS A 558 -4.38 -9.28 29.05
CA LYS A 558 -3.63 -8.06 28.70
C LYS A 558 -3.21 -7.24 29.91
N MET A 559 -3.99 -7.24 30.98
CA MET A 559 -3.57 -6.56 32.21
C MET A 559 -2.47 -7.33 32.94
N ASP A 560 -2.51 -8.67 32.92
CA ASP A 560 -1.42 -9.48 33.47
C ASP A 560 -0.13 -9.24 32.67
N GLU A 561 -0.22 -9.19 31.34
CA GLU A 561 0.90 -8.87 30.46
C GLU A 561 1.48 -7.48 30.72
N TYR A 562 0.62 -6.47 30.88
CA TYR A 562 1.00 -5.10 31.22
C TYR A 562 1.75 -5.02 32.56
N ASN A 563 1.29 -5.78 33.56
CA ASN A 563 1.89 -5.80 34.90
C ASN A 563 3.22 -6.54 34.95
N GLU A 564 3.35 -7.63 34.19
CA GLU A 564 4.60 -8.39 34.07
C GLU A 564 5.66 -7.57 33.32
N GLY A 565 5.28 -7.05 32.14
CA GLY A 565 6.15 -6.30 31.24
C GLY A 565 7.31 -7.11 30.68
N ASN A 566 7.88 -6.64 29.57
CA ASN A 566 9.01 -7.29 28.89
C ASN A 566 8.76 -8.76 28.50
N ILE A 567 7.54 -9.08 28.07
CA ILE A 567 7.20 -10.44 27.65
C ILE A 567 7.88 -10.75 26.33
N ASN A 568 8.60 -11.88 26.31
CA ASN A 568 9.31 -12.38 25.13
C ASN A 568 8.92 -13.85 24.86
N ASN A 569 7.73 -14.05 24.31
CA ASN A 569 7.24 -15.38 24.00
C ASN A 569 7.69 -15.81 22.59
N GLU A 570 8.28 -16.99 22.50
CA GLU A 570 8.47 -17.69 21.24
C GLU A 570 7.33 -18.70 21.05
N TRP A 571 6.63 -18.58 19.93
CA TRP A 571 5.45 -19.38 19.66
C TRP A 571 5.74 -20.48 18.64
N GLY A 572 5.43 -21.73 19.01
CA GLY A 572 5.31 -22.80 18.01
C GLY A 572 4.14 -22.52 17.06
N ALA A 573 4.27 -22.85 15.77
CA ALA A 573 3.24 -22.54 14.77
C ALA A 573 1.82 -23.03 15.13
N GLN A 574 1.70 -24.25 15.65
CA GLN A 574 0.41 -24.84 16.04
C GLN A 574 -0.09 -24.29 17.39
N GLU A 575 0.82 -23.84 18.25
CA GLU A 575 0.49 -23.18 19.51
C GLU A 575 -0.06 -21.78 19.27
N ALA A 576 0.61 -20.97 18.44
CA ALA A 576 0.16 -19.65 18.03
C ALA A 576 -1.28 -19.71 17.46
N ARG A 577 -1.53 -20.63 16.52
CA ARG A 577 -2.88 -20.78 15.93
C ARG A 577 -3.94 -21.15 16.97
N ARG A 578 -3.62 -22.05 17.92
CA ARG A 578 -4.53 -22.43 19.00
C ARG A 578 -4.77 -21.29 19.99
N HIS A 579 -3.75 -20.48 20.28
CA HIS A 579 -3.87 -19.32 21.15
C HIS A 579 -4.76 -18.25 20.51
N LEU A 580 -4.51 -17.90 19.24
CA LEU A 580 -5.35 -16.95 18.51
C LEU A 580 -6.82 -17.40 18.48
N ALA A 581 -7.07 -18.69 18.19
CA ALA A 581 -8.42 -19.23 18.10
C ALA A 581 -9.26 -19.06 19.38
N GLN A 582 -8.64 -18.93 20.56
CA GLN A 582 -9.35 -18.69 21.82
C GLN A 582 -10.03 -17.32 21.87
N PHE A 583 -9.51 -16.36 21.12
CA PHE A 583 -10.02 -14.98 21.07
C PHE A 583 -10.78 -14.65 19.76
N MET A 584 -10.86 -15.63 18.84
CA MET A 584 -11.59 -15.54 17.58
C MET A 584 -12.99 -16.13 17.74
N ALA A 585 -13.83 -15.47 18.55
CA ALA A 585 -15.22 -15.88 18.72
C ALA A 585 -15.93 -16.03 17.34
N PRO A 586 -16.89 -16.98 17.21
CA PRO A 586 -17.63 -17.15 15.97
C PRO A 586 -18.37 -15.87 15.62
N VAL A 587 -18.30 -15.49 14.36
CA VAL A 587 -18.92 -14.28 13.80
C VAL A 587 -20.15 -14.64 13.00
#